data_AF-A0A3D5AF10-F1
#
_entry.id   AF-A0A3D5AF10-F1
#
_cell.length_a   1.000
_cell.length_b   1.000
_cell.length_c   1.000
_cell.angle_alpha   90.00
_cell.angle_beta   90.00
_cell.angle_gamma   90.00
#
_symmetry.space_group_name_H-M   'P 1'
#
loop_
_entity.id
_entity.type
_entity.pdbx_description
1 polymer ?
#
loop_
_entity_poly.entity_id
_entity_poly.type
_entity_poly.pdbx_seq_one_letter_code
_entity_poly.pdbx_strand_id
1 'polypeptide(L)'
;AGAILPRWWAVAVPAIAMLISDLIIGFYHMPVMLTVYGSFIAVALFGVWLKNMQPHRIVLGSLASSTFFFLTTNFAVWASGTWYPKTLDGLMWAYTLGLPFFRNMMIGDVVFSGIVFVVFFLYKKMSFNYYALRFFNQSESD
;
A
#
# COMPACT_ATOMS: atom_id res chain seq x y z
N ALA A 1 4.68 2.83 -2.73
CA ALA A 1 5.68 2.23 -3.62
C ALA A 1 5.30 2.36 -5.10
N GLY A 2 4.16 1.79 -5.55
CA GLY A 2 3.73 1.79 -6.96
C GLY A 2 3.67 3.16 -7.66
N ALA A 3 3.23 4.21 -6.97
CA ALA A 3 3.08 5.54 -7.57
C ALA A 3 4.39 6.32 -7.75
N ILE A 4 5.46 5.95 -7.04
CA ILE A 4 6.71 6.73 -6.94
C ILE A 4 7.89 5.96 -7.52
N LEU A 5 7.98 4.66 -7.24
CA LEU A 5 9.11 3.83 -7.62
C LEU A 5 8.92 3.20 -9.01
N PRO A 6 10.01 2.90 -9.74
CA PRO A 6 9.95 2.08 -10.95
C PRO A 6 9.30 0.71 -10.67
N ARG A 7 8.59 0.17 -11.67
CA ARG A 7 7.65 -0.96 -11.54
C ARG A 7 8.18 -2.16 -10.76
N TRP A 8 9.43 -2.56 -10.98
CA TRP A 8 10.04 -3.71 -10.29
C TRP A 8 10.38 -3.41 -8.83
N TRP A 9 10.90 -2.22 -8.55
CA TRP A 9 11.20 -1.76 -7.19
C TRP A 9 9.96 -1.51 -6.36
N ALA A 10 8.87 -1.09 -7.00
CA ALA A 10 7.57 -0.92 -6.35
C ALA A 10 7.04 -2.22 -5.73
N VAL A 11 7.42 -3.37 -6.29
CA VAL A 11 7.02 -4.71 -5.82
C VAL A 11 8.11 -5.33 -4.94
N ALA A 12 9.38 -5.24 -5.34
CA ALA A 12 10.49 -5.85 -4.62
C ALA A 12 10.66 -5.27 -3.21
N VAL A 13 10.54 -3.95 -3.05
CA VAL A 13 10.75 -3.30 -1.74
C VAL A 13 9.74 -3.78 -0.69
N PRO A 14 8.41 -3.74 -0.92
CA PRO A 14 7.46 -4.31 0.02
C PRO A 14 7.65 -5.81 0.25
N ALA A 15 7.89 -6.59 -0.81
CA ALA A 15 8.03 -8.04 -0.69
C ALA A 15 9.24 -8.46 0.16
N ILE A 16 10.39 -7.80 -0.03
CA ILE A 16 11.59 -8.05 0.78
C ILE A 16 11.38 -7.61 2.22
N ALA A 17 10.74 -6.45 2.45
CA ALA A 17 10.45 -5.96 3.80
C ALA A 17 9.55 -6.94 4.58
N MET A 18 8.53 -7.48 3.91
CA MET A 18 7.66 -8.52 4.47
C MET A 18 8.45 -9.79 4.78
N LEU A 19 9.27 -10.27 3.84
CA LEU A 19 10.06 -11.48 4.02
C LEU A 19 11.00 -11.36 5.23
N ILE A 20 11.70 -10.24 5.36
CA ILE A 20 12.56 -9.97 6.51
C ILE A 20 11.75 -9.95 7.81
N SER A 21 10.56 -9.32 7.79
CA SER A 21 9.69 -9.26 8.97
C SER A 21 9.21 -10.65 9.39
N ASP A 22 8.79 -11.49 8.45
CA ASP A 22 8.33 -12.86 8.70
C ASP A 22 9.49 -13.78 9.14
N LEU A 23 10.72 -13.53 8.68
CA LEU A 23 11.91 -14.24 9.16
C LEU A 23 12.21 -13.93 10.64
N ILE A 24 11.88 -12.71 11.11
CA ILE A 24 12.11 -12.29 12.49
C ILE A 24 10.96 -12.71 13.41
N ILE A 25 9.70 -12.48 12.98
CA ILE A 25 8.50 -12.73 13.77
C ILE A 25 8.08 -14.21 13.73
N GLY A 26 8.33 -14.87 12.61
CA GLY A 26 7.95 -16.25 12.35
C GLY A 26 6.89 -16.38 11.25
N PHE A 27 7.03 -17.44 10.45
CA PHE A 27 6.05 -17.79 9.42
C PHE A 27 4.73 -18.29 10.03
N TYR A 28 3.62 -17.98 9.36
CA TYR A 28 2.27 -18.39 9.76
C TYR A 28 1.59 -19.19 8.64
N HIS A 29 0.28 -19.46 8.79
CA HIS A 29 -0.49 -20.33 7.89
C HIS A 29 -0.24 -20.00 6.41
N MET A 30 0.43 -20.90 5.69
CA MET A 30 1.04 -20.65 4.39
C MET A 30 0.06 -20.13 3.32
N PRO A 31 -1.16 -20.67 3.18
CA PRO A 31 -2.15 -20.11 2.25
C PRO A 31 -2.54 -18.65 2.54
N VAL A 32 -2.65 -18.28 3.82
CA VAL A 32 -2.96 -16.90 4.22
C VAL A 32 -1.76 -16.02 3.91
N MET A 33 -0.56 -16.47 4.24
CA MET A 33 0.67 -15.75 3.95
C MET A 33 0.84 -15.47 2.45
N LEU A 34 0.66 -16.48 1.60
CA LEU A 34 0.70 -16.30 0.14
C LEU A 34 -0.36 -15.30 -0.34
N THR A 35 -1.55 -15.29 0.26
CA THR A 35 -2.60 -14.32 -0.05
C THR A 35 -2.20 -12.90 0.34
N VAL A 36 -1.55 -12.72 1.49
CA VAL A 36 -1.03 -11.42 1.92
C VAL A 36 0.03 -10.92 0.93
N TYR A 37 1.04 -11.74 0.61
CA TYR A 37 2.08 -11.39 -0.37
C TYR A 37 1.48 -11.06 -1.74
N GLY A 38 0.59 -11.91 -2.24
CA GLY A 38 -0.12 -11.69 -3.50
C GLY A 38 -0.93 -10.40 -3.51
N SER A 39 -1.58 -10.07 -2.39
CA SER A 39 -2.35 -8.84 -2.26
C SER A 39 -1.48 -7.60 -2.30
N PHE A 40 -0.32 -7.61 -1.64
CA PHE A 40 0.66 -6.51 -1.70
C PHE A 40 1.23 -6.32 -3.11
N ILE A 41 1.52 -7.42 -3.82
CA ILE A 41 1.96 -7.37 -5.23
C ILE A 41 0.87 -6.75 -6.10
N ALA A 42 -0.38 -7.20 -5.96
CA ALA A 42 -1.51 -6.68 -6.73
C ALA A 42 -1.73 -5.18 -6.49
N VAL A 43 -1.74 -4.75 -5.22
CA VAL A 43 -1.84 -3.34 -4.82
C VAL A 43 -0.69 -2.50 -5.37
N ALA A 44 0.55 -3.02 -5.30
CA ALA A 44 1.71 -2.32 -5.86
C ALA A 44 1.58 -2.12 -7.37
N LEU A 45 1.10 -3.14 -8.10
CA LEU A 45 0.85 -3.06 -9.54
C LEU A 45 -0.28 -2.09 -9.88
N PHE A 46 -1.38 -2.08 -9.12
CA PHE A 46 -2.43 -1.05 -9.27
C PHE A 46 -1.86 0.36 -9.07
N GLY A 47 -0.99 0.54 -8.08
CA GLY A 47 -0.30 1.81 -7.83
C GLY A 47 0.57 2.29 -8.99
N VAL A 48 1.19 1.37 -9.75
CA VAL A 48 2.01 1.72 -10.93
C VAL A 48 1.17 2.30 -12.08
N TRP A 49 -0.12 1.96 -12.14
CA TRP A 49 -1.03 2.47 -13.17
C TRP A 49 -1.50 3.90 -12.84
N LEU A 50 -1.37 4.33 -11.58
CA LEU A 50 -1.71 5.66 -11.08
C LEU A 50 -0.57 6.68 -11.30
N LYS A 51 0.07 6.69 -12.48
CA LYS A 51 1.24 7.55 -12.81
C LYS A 51 1.04 9.06 -12.63
N ASN A 52 -0.19 9.52 -12.47
CA ASN A 52 -0.51 10.90 -12.13
C ASN A 52 -1.00 10.96 -10.67
N MET A 53 -0.06 11.24 -9.75
CA MET A 53 -0.29 11.40 -8.31
C MET A 53 -1.18 12.63 -8.03
N GLN A 54 -2.48 12.45 -8.24
CA GLN A 54 -3.49 13.42 -7.85
C GLN A 54 -4.03 13.07 -6.46
N PRO A 55 -4.31 14.06 -5.59
CA PRO A 55 -4.76 13.80 -4.21
C PRO A 55 -5.96 12.86 -4.14
N HIS A 56 -6.99 13.09 -4.97
CA HIS A 56 -8.19 12.25 -5.01
C HIS A 56 -7.89 10.80 -5.43
N ARG A 57 -6.95 10.60 -6.36
CA ARG A 57 -6.55 9.26 -6.82
C ARG A 57 -5.78 8.48 -5.77
N ILE A 58 -5.00 9.18 -4.95
CA ILE A 58 -4.26 8.57 -3.85
C ILE A 58 -5.22 8.09 -2.77
N VAL A 59 -6.19 8.93 -2.39
CA VAL A 59 -7.22 8.55 -1.41
C VAL A 59 -8.05 7.37 -1.94
N LEU A 60 -8.59 7.46 -3.15
CA LEU A 60 -9.38 6.38 -3.74
C LEU A 60 -8.56 5.09 -3.92
N GLY A 61 -7.31 5.21 -4.36
CA GLY A 61 -6.40 4.08 -4.51
C GLY A 61 -6.06 3.41 -3.18
N SER A 62 -5.86 4.20 -2.13
CA SER A 62 -5.66 3.70 -0.76
C SER A 62 -6.89 2.94 -0.28
N LEU A 63 -8.08 3.55 -0.36
CA LEU A 63 -9.33 2.92 0.07
C LEU A 63 -9.62 1.62 -0.70
N ALA A 64 -9.44 1.63 -2.02
CA ALA A 64 -9.63 0.44 -2.86
C ALA A 64 -8.63 -0.66 -2.50
N SER A 65 -7.37 -0.30 -2.22
CA SER A 65 -6.32 -1.24 -1.84
C SER A 65 -6.58 -1.89 -0.48
N SER A 66 -6.95 -1.09 0.53
CA SER A 66 -7.29 -1.62 1.86
C SER A 66 -8.51 -2.52 1.77
N THR A 67 -9.53 -2.14 0.99
CA THR A 67 -10.75 -2.94 0.79
C THR A 67 -10.43 -4.25 0.12
N PHE A 68 -9.64 -4.23 -0.95
CA PHE A 68 -9.20 -5.42 -1.65
C PHE A 68 -8.44 -6.36 -0.71
N PHE A 69 -7.44 -5.83 0.01
CA PHE A 69 -6.65 -6.61 0.96
C PHE A 69 -7.51 -7.23 2.06
N PHE A 70 -8.45 -6.46 2.63
CA PHE A 70 -9.37 -6.95 3.64
C PHE A 70 -10.23 -8.11 3.14
N LEU A 71 -10.80 -7.98 1.94
CA LEU A 71 -11.67 -9.00 1.37
C LEU A 71 -10.89 -10.29 1.07
N THR A 72 -9.72 -10.18 0.45
CA THR A 72 -8.92 -11.35 0.03
C THR A 72 -8.33 -12.09 1.22
N THR A 73 -7.77 -11.39 2.19
CA THR A 73 -7.10 -12.03 3.34
C THR A 73 -8.08 -12.71 4.28
N ASN A 74 -9.23 -12.09 4.58
CA ASN A 74 -10.26 -12.72 5.41
C ASN A 74 -10.93 -13.88 4.68
N PHE A 75 -11.11 -13.78 3.35
CA PHE A 75 -11.56 -14.91 2.55
C PHE A 75 -10.56 -16.07 2.62
N ALA A 76 -9.25 -15.81 2.53
CA ALA A 76 -8.24 -16.85 2.66
C ALA A 76 -8.21 -17.48 4.05
N VAL A 77 -8.38 -16.69 5.12
CA VAL A 77 -8.51 -17.22 6.49
C VAL A 77 -9.72 -18.15 6.58
N TRP A 78 -10.87 -17.74 6.06
CA TRP A 78 -12.07 -18.58 6.03
C TRP A 78 -11.90 -19.81 5.14
N ALA A 79 -11.35 -19.69 3.95
CA ALA A 79 -11.25 -20.76 2.95
C ALA A 79 -10.19 -21.79 3.32
N SER A 80 -9.07 -21.38 3.91
CA SER A 80 -7.93 -22.25 4.22
C SER A 80 -7.76 -22.60 5.70
N GLY A 81 -8.32 -21.80 6.61
CA GLY A 81 -8.20 -22.01 8.06
C GLY A 81 -9.26 -22.96 8.63
N THR A 82 -9.14 -23.25 9.92
CA THR A 82 -10.08 -24.08 10.70
C THR A 82 -10.92 -23.28 11.70
N TRP A 83 -10.70 -21.96 11.77
CA TRP A 83 -11.28 -21.09 12.81
C TRP A 83 -12.77 -20.82 12.58
N TYR A 84 -13.24 -20.95 11.34
CA TYR A 84 -14.61 -20.66 10.94
C TYR A 84 -15.21 -21.86 10.19
N PRO A 85 -16.51 -22.15 10.39
CA PRO A 85 -17.21 -23.13 9.59
C PRO A 85 -17.15 -22.79 8.09
N LYS A 86 -17.06 -23.81 7.22
CA LYS A 86 -17.05 -23.66 5.75
C LYS A 86 -18.46 -23.41 5.19
N THR A 87 -19.16 -22.46 5.79
CA THR A 87 -20.50 -21.99 5.40
C THR A 87 -20.46 -20.49 5.14
N LEU A 88 -21.52 -19.95 4.53
CA LEU A 88 -21.66 -18.51 4.34
C LEU A 88 -21.65 -17.75 5.66
N ASP A 89 -22.26 -18.31 6.71
CA ASP A 89 -22.26 -17.70 8.05
C ASP A 89 -20.84 -17.60 8.62
N GLY A 90 -20.03 -18.66 8.46
CA GLY A 90 -18.63 -18.64 8.87
C GLY A 90 -17.80 -17.60 8.10
N LEU A 91 -18.10 -17.37 6.82
CA LEU A 91 -17.46 -16.31 6.03
C LEU A 91 -17.86 -14.91 6.55
N MET A 92 -19.15 -14.71 6.84
CA MET A 92 -19.64 -13.45 7.40
C MET A 92 -19.06 -13.18 8.79
N TRP A 93 -18.85 -14.21 9.61
CA TRP A 93 -18.13 -14.09 10.88
C TRP A 93 -16.70 -13.62 10.69
N ALA A 94 -15.95 -14.21 9.74
CA ALA A 94 -14.58 -13.80 9.45
C ALA A 94 -14.51 -12.30 9.08
N TYR A 95 -15.41 -11.82 8.22
CA TYR A 95 -15.47 -10.40 7.87
C TYR A 95 -15.92 -9.51 9.03
N THR A 96 -16.90 -9.93 9.81
CA THR A 96 -17.42 -9.13 10.92
C THR A 96 -16.34 -8.91 11.99
N LEU A 97 -15.61 -9.97 12.35
CA LEU A 97 -14.50 -9.89 13.31
C LEU A 97 -13.28 -9.15 12.75
N GLY A 98 -13.10 -9.16 11.43
CA GLY A 98 -12.06 -8.40 10.75
C GLY A 98 -12.34 -6.88 10.67
N LEU A 99 -13.60 -6.45 10.82
CA LEU A 99 -14.02 -5.07 10.58
C LEU A 99 -13.30 -4.01 11.45
N PRO A 100 -13.00 -4.25 12.74
CA PRO A 100 -12.21 -3.33 13.55
C PRO A 100 -10.79 -3.12 13.01
N PHE A 101 -10.16 -4.19 12.51
CA PHE A 101 -8.84 -4.13 11.88
C PHE A 101 -8.89 -3.37 10.56
N PHE A 102 -9.93 -3.62 9.75
CA PHE A 102 -10.15 -2.90 8.51
C PHE A 102 -10.27 -1.39 8.72
N ARG A 103 -11.05 -0.96 9.72
CA ARG A 103 -11.17 0.46 10.07
C ARG A 103 -9.81 1.09 10.39
N ASN A 104 -9.03 0.44 11.24
CA ASN A 104 -7.70 0.93 11.63
C ASN A 104 -6.74 0.97 10.43
N MET A 105 -6.78 -0.08 9.59
CA MET A 105 -6.00 -0.15 8.35
C MET A 105 -6.35 0.98 7.39
N MET A 106 -7.64 1.22 7.12
CA MET A 106 -8.08 2.29 6.21
C MET A 106 -7.62 3.67 6.67
N ILE A 107 -7.77 3.97 7.96
CA ILE A 107 -7.33 5.26 8.52
C ILE A 107 -5.80 5.37 8.38
N GLY A 108 -5.07 4.31 8.74
CA GLY A 108 -3.62 4.25 8.61
C GLY A 108 -3.16 4.47 7.17
N ASP A 109 -3.76 3.78 6.21
CA ASP A 109 -3.40 3.85 4.79
C ASP A 109 -3.64 5.24 4.20
N VAL A 110 -4.76 5.89 4.54
CA VAL A 110 -5.08 7.25 4.09
C VAL A 110 -4.13 8.26 4.71
N VAL A 111 -3.88 8.19 6.02
CA VAL A 111 -2.96 9.09 6.72
C VAL A 111 -1.54 8.93 6.18
N PHE A 112 -1.05 7.69 6.07
CA PHE A 112 0.29 7.40 5.57
C PHE A 112 0.46 7.87 4.11
N SER A 113 -0.50 7.54 3.24
CA SER A 113 -0.46 7.97 1.84
C SER A 113 -0.51 9.49 1.71
N GLY A 114 -1.29 10.17 2.56
CA GLY A 114 -1.34 11.63 2.63
C GLY A 114 -0.01 12.25 3.05
N ILE A 115 0.62 11.73 4.10
CA ILE A 115 1.95 12.19 4.55
C ILE A 115 2.99 12.02 3.45
N VAL A 116 3.05 10.83 2.83
CA VAL A 116 3.99 10.56 1.74
C VAL A 116 3.76 11.50 0.55
N PHE A 117 2.49 11.79 0.22
CA PHE A 117 2.15 12.75 -0.83
C PHE A 117 2.62 14.17 -0.49
N VAL A 118 2.39 14.64 0.73
CA VAL A 118 2.84 15.98 1.17
C VAL A 118 4.37 16.08 1.11
N VAL A 119 5.09 15.09 1.62
CA VAL A 119 6.56 15.05 1.55
C VAL A 119 7.06 15.09 0.11
N PHE A 120 6.47 14.28 -0.78
CA PHE A 120 6.81 14.26 -2.19
C PHE A 120 6.55 15.61 -2.89
N PHE A 121 5.42 16.23 -2.59
CA PHE A 121 5.05 17.53 -3.14
C PHE A 121 6.00 18.64 -2.69
N LEU A 122 6.34 18.69 -1.39
CA LEU A 122 7.30 19.64 -0.85
C LEU A 122 8.69 19.47 -1.47
N TYR A 123 9.17 18.23 -1.59
CA TYR A 123 10.44 17.93 -2.25
C TYR A 123 10.47 18.46 -3.68
N LYS A 124 9.42 18.20 -4.47
CA LYS A 124 9.33 18.67 -5.86
C LYS A 124 9.31 20.20 -5.95
N LYS A 125 8.59 20.87 -5.04
CA LYS A 125 8.52 22.34 -4.97
C LYS A 125 9.88 22.96 -4.62
N MET A 126 10.58 22.42 -3.61
CA MET A 126 11.90 22.91 -3.20
C MET A 126 12.95 22.71 -4.30
N SER A 127 12.98 21.52 -4.92
CA SER A 127 13.90 21.21 -6.01
C SER A 127 13.69 22.15 -7.20
N PHE A 128 12.43 22.40 -7.60
CA PHE A 128 12.11 23.35 -8.67
C PHE A 128 12.61 24.77 -8.35
N ASN A 129 12.34 25.26 -7.14
CA ASN A 129 12.80 26.59 -6.71
C ASN A 129 14.33 26.70 -6.71
N TYR A 130 15.04 25.64 -6.28
CA TYR A 130 16.49 25.61 -6.27
C TYR A 130 17.09 25.72 -7.68
N TYR A 131 16.55 24.97 -8.66
CA TYR A 131 17.01 25.06 -10.05
C TYR A 131 16.67 26.40 -10.70
N ALA A 132 15.49 26.97 -10.40
CA ALA A 132 15.12 28.29 -10.90
C ALA A 132 16.07 29.38 -10.40
N LEU A 133 16.37 29.41 -9.08
CA LEU A 133 17.30 30.37 -8.49
C LEU A 133 18.72 30.24 -9.07
N ARG A 134 19.19 29.01 -9.30
CA ARG A 134 20.51 28.77 -9.91
C ARG A 134 20.58 29.29 -11.35
N PHE A 135 19.50 29.14 -12.12
CA PHE A 135 19.42 29.66 -13.49
C PHE A 135 19.45 31.19 -13.51
N PHE A 136 18.69 31.85 -12.64
CA PHE A 136 18.68 33.32 -12.55
C PHE A 136 20.04 33.90 -12.13
N ASN A 137 20.69 33.32 -11.12
CA ASN A 137 22.02 33.79 -10.68
C ASN A 137 23.11 33.61 -11.75
N GLN A 138 22.95 32.65 -12.66
CA GLN A 138 23.91 32.43 -13.75
C GLN A 138 23.69 33.39 -14.91
N SER A 139 22.47 33.88 -15.13
CA SER A 139 22.17 34.91 -16.15
C SER A 139 22.55 36.34 -15.75
N GLU A 140 22.71 36.63 -14.46
CA GLU A 140 23.20 37.94 -13.99
C GLU A 140 24.74 38.04 -13.98
N SER A 141 25.44 36.90 -14.11
CA SER A 141 26.91 36.84 -14.11
C SER A 141 27.57 36.90 -15.49
N ASP A 142 26.76 36.86 -16.57
CA ASP A 142 27.17 36.93 -17.98
C ASP A 142 26.87 38.31 -18.58
#